data_AF-A0A958UCI4-F1
#
_entry.id   AF-A0A958UCI4-F1
#
_cell.length_a   1.000
_cell.length_b   1.000
_cell.length_c   1.000
_cell.angle_alpha   90.00
_cell.angle_beta   90.00
_cell.angle_gamma   90.00
#
_symmetry.space_group_name_H-M   'P 1'
#
loop_
_entity.id
_entity.type
_entity.pdbx_description
1 polymer ?
#
loop_
_entity_poly.entity_id
_entity_poly.type
_entity_poly.pdbx_seq_one_letter_code
_entity_poly.pdbx_strand_id
1 'polypeptide(L)' 'KLLKKLKEKDSFNNSIRSLISEQFLTDSLKIPINQIDAFIEYCKPKGLHRLYIDNKKIEAIELLIKEAEEFNKTD' A
#
# COMPACT_ATOMS: atom_id res chain seq x y z
N LYS A 1 6.78 -23.23 9.41
CA LYS A 1 5.52 -22.50 9.14
C LYS A 1 5.59 -20.97 9.38
N LEU A 2 6.63 -20.42 10.01
CA LEU A 2 6.81 -18.96 10.19
C LEU A 2 7.54 -18.27 9.01
N LEU A 3 8.62 -18.87 8.50
CA LEU A 3 9.42 -18.31 7.40
C LEU A 3 8.65 -18.12 6.09
N LYS A 4 7.63 -18.95 5.84
CA LYS A 4 6.79 -18.86 4.65
C LYS A 4 5.86 -17.63 4.71
N LYS A 5 5.29 -17.33 5.88
CA LYS A 5 4.47 -16.14 6.11
C LYS A 5 5.26 -14.84 6.00
N LEU A 6 6.53 -14.83 6.45
CA LEU A 6 7.42 -13.67 6.30
C LEU A 6 7.73 -13.40 4.83
N LYS A 7 8.10 -14.44 4.04
CA LYS A 7 8.35 -14.31 2.60
C LYS A 7 7.11 -13.87 1.81
N GLU A 8 5.92 -14.34 2.18
CA GLU A 8 4.65 -13.92 1.55
C GLU A 8 4.31 -12.45 1.88
N LYS A 9 4.62 -11.99 3.10
CA LYS A 9 4.45 -10.59 3.51
C LYS A 9 5.39 -9.66 2.72
N ASP A 10 6.65 -10.06 2.56
CA ASP A 10 7.63 -9.32 1.77
C ASP A 10 7.25 -9.26 0.28
N SER A 11 6.72 -10.36 -0.28
CA SER A 11 6.27 -10.39 -1.67
C SER A 11 5.12 -9.41 -1.92
N PHE A 12 4.13 -9.33 -1.02
CA PHE A 12 2.99 -8.43 -1.20
C PHE A 12 3.43 -6.95 -1.11
N ASN A 13 4.19 -6.60 -0.07
CA ASN A 13 4.64 -5.21 0.12
C ASN A 13 5.54 -4.77 -1.03
N ASN A 14 6.46 -5.63 -1.50
CA ASN A 14 7.32 -5.33 -2.64
C ASN A 14 6.53 -5.19 -3.96
N SER A 15 5.47 -5.98 -4.14
CA SER A 15 4.62 -5.85 -5.33
C SER A 15 3.76 -4.59 -5.33
N ILE A 16 3.30 -4.11 -4.16
CA ILE A 16 2.62 -2.81 -4.05
C ILE A 16 3.61 -1.66 -4.29
N ARG A 17 4.82 -1.74 -3.72
CA ARG A 17 5.92 -0.78 -4.02
C ARG A 17 6.33 -0.79 -5.49
N SER A 18 6.16 -1.91 -6.20
CA SER A 18 6.37 -1.99 -7.65
C SER A 18 5.18 -1.47 -8.46
N LEU A 19 3.96 -1.51 -7.90
CA LEU A 19 2.75 -1.01 -8.55
C LEU A 19 2.69 0.52 -8.51
N ILE A 20 3.20 1.12 -7.43
CA ILE A 20 3.25 2.56 -7.22
C ILE A 20 4.66 2.92 -6.75
N SER A 21 5.34 3.79 -7.50
CA SER A 21 6.69 4.23 -7.16
C SER A 21 6.71 4.92 -5.80
N GLU A 22 7.80 4.74 -5.04
CA GLU A 22 8.01 5.44 -3.76
C GLU A 22 7.90 6.96 -3.93
N GLN A 23 8.42 7.48 -5.05
CA GLN A 23 8.30 8.88 -5.46
C GLN A 23 6.84 9.35 -5.54
N PHE A 24 5.92 8.54 -6.05
CA PHE A 24 4.51 8.91 -6.12
C PHE A 24 3.86 8.96 -4.73
N LEU A 25 4.19 8.00 -3.86
CA LEU A 25 3.72 7.98 -2.48
C LEU A 25 4.20 9.21 -1.70
N THR A 26 5.46 9.61 -1.88
CA THR A 26 6.04 10.76 -1.17
C THR A 26 5.62 12.10 -1.78
N ASP A 27 5.66 12.21 -3.10
CA ASP A 27 5.55 13.51 -3.75
C ASP A 27 4.09 13.86 -4.04
N SER A 28 3.28 12.87 -4.47
CA SER A 28 1.87 13.07 -4.79
C SER A 28 0.96 12.79 -3.60
N LEU A 29 1.16 11.66 -2.91
CA LEU A 29 0.31 11.27 -1.76
C LEU A 29 0.81 11.84 -0.42
N LYS A 30 1.96 12.50 -0.41
CA LYS A 30 2.55 13.13 0.79
C LYS A 30 2.79 12.17 1.96
N ILE A 31 2.92 10.88 1.67
CA ILE A 31 3.25 9.86 2.67
C ILE A 31 4.76 9.88 2.92
N PRO A 32 5.23 10.18 4.14
CA PRO A 32 6.65 10.14 4.45
C PRO A 32 7.26 8.75 4.19
N ILE A 33 8.51 8.69 3.73
CA ILE A 33 9.21 7.41 3.42
C ILE A 33 9.13 6.42 4.59
N ASN A 34 9.34 6.90 5.82
CA ASN A 34 9.30 6.08 7.02
C ASN A 34 7.90 5.60 7.41
N GLN A 35 6.85 6.14 6.79
CA GLN A 35 5.45 5.77 7.01
C GLN A 35 4.86 4.94 5.86
N ILE A 36 5.57 4.72 4.75
CA ILE A 36 5.06 3.96 3.59
C ILE A 36 4.55 2.57 3.99
N ASP A 37 5.30 1.82 4.81
CA ASP A 37 4.87 0.48 5.23
C ASP A 37 3.64 0.54 6.14
N ALA A 38 3.56 1.54 7.03
CA ALA A 38 2.40 1.75 7.89
C ALA A 38 1.15 2.10 7.06
N PHE A 39 1.31 2.95 6.05
CA PHE A 39 0.26 3.33 5.12
C PHE A 39 -0.26 2.12 4.30
N ILE A 40 0.64 1.27 3.79
CA ILE A 40 0.25 0.05 3.06
C ILE A 40 -0.52 -0.91 3.97
N GLU A 41 -0.06 -1.12 5.20
CA GLU A 41 -0.76 -1.97 6.17
C GLU A 41 -2.12 -1.39 6.58
N TYR A 42 -2.23 -0.06 6.68
CA TYR A 42 -3.51 0.64 6.90
C TYR A 42 -4.51 0.41 5.76
N CYS A 43 -4.04 0.43 4.51
CA CYS A 43 -4.88 0.22 3.33
C CYS A 43 -5.25 -1.26 3.11
N LYS A 44 -4.46 -2.19 3.65
CA LYS A 44 -4.62 -3.64 3.47
C LYS A 44 -6.02 -4.17 3.83
N PRO A 45 -6.58 -3.93 5.03
CA PRO A 45 -7.93 -4.36 5.38
C PRO A 45 -9.04 -3.57 4.67
N LYS A 46 -8.72 -2.41 4.06
CA LYS A 46 -9.70 -1.55 3.37
C LYS A 46 -10.05 -1.99 1.96
N GLY A 47 -9.41 -3.06 1.48
CA GLY A 47 -9.68 -3.64 0.17
C GLY A 47 -8.43 -3.83 -0.68
N LEU A 48 -7.30 -3.21 -0.32
CA LEU A 48 -6.06 -3.28 -1.11
C LEU A 48 -5.60 -4.73 -1.34
N HIS A 49 -5.68 -5.58 -0.30
CA HIS A 49 -5.30 -6.99 -0.42
C HIS A 49 -6.13 -7.74 -1.46
N ARG A 50 -7.45 -7.51 -1.47
CA ARG A 50 -8.37 -8.14 -2.43
C ARG A 50 -8.13 -7.62 -3.84
N LEU A 51 -8.02 -6.31 -4.00
CA LEU A 51 -7.78 -5.68 -5.31
C LEU A 51 -6.47 -6.16 -5.94
N TYR A 52 -5.44 -6.35 -5.13
CA TYR A 52 -4.18 -6.92 -5.58
C TYR A 52 -4.33 -8.38 -6.07
N ILE A 53 -5.00 -9.24 -5.30
CA ILE A 53 -5.25 -10.64 -5.70
C ILE A 53 -6.09 -10.71 -6.99
N ASP A 54 -7.08 -9.84 -7.11
CA ASP A 54 -7.98 -9.77 -8.28
C ASP A 54 -7.31 -9.09 -9.49
N ASN A 55 -6.03 -8.68 -9.40
CA ASN A 55 -5.26 -7.95 -10.41
C ASN A 55 -5.94 -6.62 -10.86
N LYS A 56 -6.72 -6.03 -9.96
CA LYS A 56 -7.47 -4.77 -10.14
C LYS A 56 -6.59 -3.56 -9.81
N LYS A 57 -5.61 -3.32 -10.69
CA LYS A 57 -4.54 -2.35 -10.46
C LYS A 57 -5.04 -0.90 -10.39
N ILE A 58 -5.99 -0.53 -11.23
CA ILE A 58 -6.52 0.85 -11.27
C ILE A 58 -7.29 1.13 -9.97
N GLU A 59 -8.17 0.22 -9.58
CA GLU A 59 -8.95 0.35 -8.35
C GLU A 59 -8.06 0.33 -7.10
N ALA A 60 -6.96 -0.43 -7.13
CA ALA A 60 -5.96 -0.40 -6.05
C ALA A 60 -5.28 0.98 -5.93
N ILE A 61 -4.96 1.62 -7.07
CA ILE A 61 -4.40 2.98 -7.09
C ILE A 61 -5.43 4.00 -6.58
N GLU A 62 -6.68 3.92 -7.04
CA GLU A 62 -7.77 4.80 -6.59
C GLU A 62 -8.00 4.68 -5.08
N LEU A 63 -7.99 3.45 -4.55
CA LEU A 63 -8.07 3.21 -3.11
C LEU A 63 -6.90 3.87 -2.36
N LEU A 64 -5.67 3.72 -2.86
CA LEU A 64 -4.49 4.32 -2.25
C LEU A 64 -4.55 5.86 -2.27
N ILE A 65 -5.00 6.48 -3.36
CA ILE A 65 -5.19 7.93 -3.43
C ILE A 65 -6.20 8.40 -2.37
N LYS A 66 -7.37 7.74 -2.34
CA LYS A 66 -8.45 8.09 -1.40
C LYS A 66 -8.00 7.93 0.06
N GLU A 67 -7.36 6.82 0.39
CA GLU A 67 -6.97 6.51 1.76
C GLU A 67 -5.75 7.33 2.22
N ALA A 68 -4.92 7.84 1.30
CA ALA A 68 -3.84 8.77 1.64
C ALA A 68 -4.37 10.09 2.19
N GLU A 69 -5.47 10.62 1.64
CA GLU A 69 -6.11 11.83 2.15
C GLU A 69 -6.59 11.64 3.60
N GLU A 70 -7.15 10.47 3.93
CA GLU A 70 -7.60 10.16 5.29
C GLU A 70 -6.43 9.90 6.24
N PHE A 71 -5.41 9.18 5.78
CA PHE A 71 -4.21 8.90 6.57
C PHE A 71 -3.49 10.19 6.99
N ASN A 72 -3.34 11.15 6.07
CA ASN A 72 -2.68 12.43 6.32
C ASN A 72 -3.49 13.42 7.18
N LYS A 73 -4.80 13.17 7.40
CA LYS A 73 -5.63 13.99 8.31
C LYS A 73 -5.50 13.58 9.78
N THR A 74 -4.83 12.46 10.05
CA THR A 74 -4.75 11.87 11.40
C THR A 74 -3.54 12.37 12.21
N ASP A 75 -2.72 13.27 11.64
CA ASP A 75 -1.63 14.01 12.31
C ASP A 75 -2.01 15.48 12.59
#